data_AF-A0A2E8HQC2-F1
#
_entry.id   AF-A0A2E8HQC2-F1
#
_cell.length_a   1.000
_cell.length_b   1.000
_cell.length_c   1.000
_cell.angle_alpha   90.00
_cell.angle_beta   90.00
_cell.angle_gamma   90.00
#
_symmetry.space_group_name_H-M   'P 1'
#
loop_
_entity.id
_entity.type
_entity.pdbx_description
1 polymer ?
#
loop_
_entity_poly.entity_id
_entity_poly.type
_entity_poly.pdbx_seq_one_letter_code
_entity_poly.pdbx_strand_id
1 'polypeptide(L)'
;MQKPDPEGGRWDWDVAAALTYVHEQGYLHLDVKPSNVMYYNGHATLFDSNVAEEYSPDETLRNDAGTTEYMAPEQTYRREVGYYTDVFGVGVLFYRLLSGGELPYQVIEVDDEDEEGDGKTKRELDYYIAPVHPSVHNPKSPKTWVM
;
A
#
# COMPACT_ATOMS: atom_id res chain seq x y z
N MET A 1 -9.13 13.06 -11.34
CA MET A 1 -9.02 11.59 -11.34
C MET A 1 -9.84 11.07 -12.52
N GLN A 2 -9.18 10.52 -13.54
CA GLN A 2 -9.80 10.01 -14.77
C GLN A 2 -10.76 8.86 -14.39
N LYS A 3 -11.96 8.81 -14.98
CA LYS A 3 -12.88 7.67 -14.76
C LYS A 3 -12.24 6.39 -15.33
N PRO A 4 -12.37 5.24 -14.66
CA PRO A 4 -11.93 3.97 -15.23
C PRO A 4 -12.69 3.68 -16.52
N ASP A 5 -11.96 3.20 -17.52
CA ASP A 5 -12.43 2.84 -18.85
C ASP A 5 -13.44 1.68 -18.79
N PRO A 6 -14.60 1.75 -19.51
CA PRO A 6 -15.57 0.65 -19.59
C PRO A 6 -15.03 -0.68 -20.15
N GLU A 7 -13.85 -0.73 -20.78
CA GLU A 7 -13.21 -2.01 -21.17
C GLU A 7 -12.48 -2.72 -20.01
N GLY A 8 -12.45 -2.14 -18.81
CA GLY A 8 -11.80 -2.74 -17.65
C GLY A 8 -10.29 -2.73 -17.82
N GLY A 9 -9.67 -1.56 -17.68
CA GLY A 9 -8.22 -1.43 -17.72
C GLY A 9 -7.57 -2.45 -16.77
N ARG A 10 -6.62 -3.23 -17.28
CA ARG A 10 -5.90 -4.30 -16.55
C ARG A 10 -4.84 -3.73 -15.59
N TRP A 11 -5.13 -2.59 -14.96
CA TRP A 11 -4.16 -1.89 -14.12
C TRP A 11 -3.80 -2.72 -12.88
N ASP A 12 -4.76 -3.48 -12.35
CA ASP A 12 -4.59 -4.42 -11.26
C ASP A 12 -3.62 -5.56 -11.63
N TRP A 13 -3.82 -6.13 -12.81
CA TRP A 13 -2.96 -7.15 -13.38
C TRP A 13 -1.55 -6.62 -13.65
N ASP A 14 -1.44 -5.43 -14.24
CA ASP A 14 -0.15 -4.82 -14.59
C ASP A 14 0.68 -4.51 -13.34
N VAL A 15 0.06 -4.00 -12.27
CA VAL A 15 0.75 -3.78 -10.98
C VAL A 15 1.22 -5.10 -10.37
N ALA A 16 0.37 -6.13 -10.36
CA ALA A 16 0.74 -7.45 -9.85
C ALA A 16 1.86 -8.10 -10.66
N ALA A 17 1.83 -7.97 -12.00
CA ALA A 17 2.87 -8.47 -12.89
C ALA A 17 4.20 -7.74 -12.67
N ALA A 18 4.18 -6.42 -12.49
CA ALA A 18 5.37 -5.64 -12.20
C ALA A 18 6.01 -6.07 -10.87
N LEU A 19 5.21 -6.26 -9.81
CA LEU A 19 5.73 -6.74 -8.52
C LEU A 19 6.25 -8.17 -8.59
N THR A 20 5.57 -9.04 -9.33
CA THR A 20 6.06 -10.41 -9.57
C THR A 20 7.46 -10.37 -10.17
N TYR A 21 7.68 -9.53 -11.19
CA TYR A 21 9.00 -9.35 -11.78
C TYR A 21 10.04 -8.85 -10.77
N VAL A 22 9.71 -7.83 -9.96
CA VAL A 22 10.61 -7.30 -8.91
C VAL A 22 10.99 -8.40 -7.92
N HIS A 23 10.02 -9.21 -7.47
CA HIS A 23 10.24 -10.30 -6.53
C HIS A 23 11.10 -11.42 -7.13
N GLU A 24 10.88 -11.77 -8.40
CA GLU A 24 11.70 -12.74 -9.15
C GLU A 24 13.16 -12.29 -9.31
N GLN A 25 13.41 -10.97 -9.31
CA GLN A 25 14.78 -10.42 -9.28
C GLN A 25 15.41 -10.41 -7.89
N GLY A 26 14.68 -10.85 -6.85
CA GLY A 26 15.18 -10.87 -5.48
C GLY A 26 15.09 -9.53 -4.75
N TYR A 27 14.17 -8.64 -5.14
CA TYR A 27 13.99 -7.33 -4.51
C TYR A 27 12.58 -7.17 -3.92
N LEU A 28 12.46 -6.28 -2.93
CA LEU A 28 11.22 -5.74 -2.40
C LEU A 28 11.05 -4.30 -2.92
N HIS A 29 9.84 -3.91 -3.32
CA HIS A 29 9.58 -2.54 -3.78
C HIS A 29 9.38 -1.56 -2.61
N LEU A 30 8.68 -1.98 -1.55
CA LEU A 30 8.46 -1.30 -0.26
C LEU A 30 7.66 0.01 -0.29
N ASP A 31 7.21 0.47 -1.46
CA ASP A 31 6.51 1.76 -1.63
C ASP A 31 5.43 1.71 -2.72
N VAL A 32 4.61 0.66 -2.70
CA VAL A 32 3.48 0.49 -3.61
C VAL A 32 2.37 1.48 -3.24
N LYS A 33 2.19 2.54 -4.05
CA LYS A 33 1.20 3.61 -3.82
C LYS A 33 0.75 4.27 -5.13
N PRO A 34 -0.38 5.00 -5.17
CA PRO A 34 -0.91 5.60 -6.38
C PRO A 34 0.06 6.53 -7.12
N SER A 35 0.88 7.30 -6.39
CA SER A 35 1.83 8.21 -7.04
C SER A 35 2.97 7.49 -7.75
N ASN A 36 3.19 6.21 -7.45
CA ASN A 36 4.21 5.35 -8.06
C ASN A 36 3.61 4.44 -9.14
N VAL A 37 2.33 4.65 -9.50
CA VAL A 37 1.65 3.93 -10.58
C VAL A 37 1.21 4.93 -11.65
N MET A 38 1.83 4.83 -12.83
CA MET A 38 1.45 5.63 -13.99
C MET A 38 0.47 4.84 -14.84
N TYR A 39 -0.68 5.45 -15.18
CA TYR A 39 -1.61 4.86 -16.15
C TYR A 39 -1.53 5.57 -17.50
N TYR A 40 -1.17 4.84 -18.54
CA TYR A 40 -1.06 5.37 -19.89
C TYR A 40 -1.46 4.33 -20.93
N ASN A 41 -2.31 4.74 -21.88
CA ASN A 41 -2.73 3.92 -23.01
C ASN A 41 -3.21 2.50 -22.64
N GLY A 42 -4.04 2.39 -21.59
CA GLY A 42 -4.60 1.10 -21.16
C GLY A 42 -3.72 0.29 -20.20
N HIS A 43 -2.49 0.75 -19.92
CA HIS A 43 -1.52 0.04 -19.10
C HIS A 43 -1.17 0.80 -17.84
N ALA A 44 -0.95 0.06 -16.75
CA ALA A 44 -0.32 0.59 -15.54
C ALA A 44 1.16 0.23 -15.50
N THR A 45 1.99 1.19 -15.10
CA THR A 45 3.42 0.99 -14.86
C THR A 45 3.72 1.35 -13.42
N LEU A 46 4.23 0.39 -12.67
CA LEU A 46 4.82 0.63 -11.35
C LEU A 46 6.24 1.18 -11.54
N PHE A 47 6.55 2.29 -10.87
CA PHE A 47 7.85 2.97 -10.96
C PHE A 47 8.29 3.49 -9.59
N ASP A 48 9.49 4.07 -9.55
CA ASP A 48 10.15 4.60 -8.35
C ASP A 48 10.61 3.53 -7.35
N SER A 49 11.84 3.05 -7.54
CA SER A 49 12.51 2.05 -6.69
C SER A 49 13.54 2.68 -5.77
N ASN A 50 13.38 3.95 -5.41
CA ASN A 50 14.33 4.69 -4.56
C ASN A 50 14.51 4.08 -3.15
N VAL A 51 13.50 3.38 -2.64
CA VAL A 51 13.50 2.69 -1.35
C VAL A 51 13.45 1.17 -1.48
N ALA A 52 13.64 0.64 -2.69
CA ALA A 52 13.67 -0.80 -2.90
C ALA A 52 14.89 -1.43 -2.24
N GLU A 53 14.72 -2.61 -1.65
CA GLU A 53 15.79 -3.34 -0.95
C GLU A 53 15.91 -4.77 -1.50
N GLU A 54 17.13 -5.30 -1.52
CA GLU A 54 17.36 -6.72 -1.84
C GLU A 54 16.72 -7.57 -0.73
N TYR A 55 15.94 -8.56 -1.11
CA TYR A 55 15.30 -9.47 -0.17
C TYR A 55 16.36 -10.35 0.50
N SER A 56 16.44 -10.26 1.82
CA SER A 56 17.24 -11.14 2.66
C SER A 56 16.31 -11.79 3.68
N PRO A 57 16.25 -13.13 3.77
CA PRO A 57 15.43 -13.82 4.76
C PRO A 57 15.80 -13.40 6.19
N ASP A 58 14.80 -13.27 7.05
CA ASP A 58 14.93 -12.93 8.47
C ASP A 58 15.56 -11.54 8.75
N GLU A 59 15.64 -10.66 7.73
CA GLU A 59 16.08 -9.26 7.90
C GLU A 59 14.88 -8.29 8.04
N THR A 60 15.06 -7.30 8.91
CA THR A 60 14.22 -6.10 8.95
C THR A 60 14.69 -5.10 7.88
N LEU A 61 13.90 -4.05 7.63
CA LEU A 61 14.32 -2.95 6.76
C LEU A 61 15.68 -2.35 7.16
N ARG A 62 16.52 -2.04 6.17
CA ARG A 62 17.81 -1.35 6.40
C ARG A 62 17.61 0.13 6.68
N ASN A 63 16.59 0.74 6.07
CA ASN A 63 16.17 2.12 6.32
C ASN A 63 14.65 2.19 6.49
N ASP A 64 14.14 3.22 7.15
CA ASP A 64 12.70 3.49 7.12
C ASP A 64 12.26 3.70 5.66
N ALA A 65 11.44 2.78 5.15
CA ALA A 65 11.09 2.69 3.74
C ALA A 65 9.57 2.57 3.57
N GLY A 66 9.04 3.34 2.61
CA GLY A 66 7.62 3.36 2.26
C GLY A 66 6.92 4.67 2.64
N THR A 67 5.64 4.73 2.30
CA THR A 67 4.75 5.85 2.64
C THR A 67 3.78 5.39 3.71
N THR A 68 3.70 6.09 4.84
CA THR A 68 2.99 5.67 6.06
C THR A 68 1.62 5.05 5.79
N GLU A 69 0.80 5.66 4.94
CA GLU A 69 -0.56 5.19 4.65
C GLU A 69 -0.65 3.86 3.89
N TYR A 70 0.45 3.37 3.32
CA TYR A 70 0.55 2.13 2.52
C TYR A 70 1.50 1.11 3.13
N MET A 71 2.19 1.45 4.22
CA MET A 71 3.12 0.56 4.89
C MET A 71 2.40 -0.64 5.49
N ALA A 72 2.99 -1.81 5.33
CA ALA A 72 2.56 -3.00 6.05
C ALA A 72 2.85 -2.89 7.56
N PRO A 73 2.13 -3.64 8.42
CA PRO A 73 2.35 -3.63 9.86
C PRO A 73 3.81 -3.93 10.21
N GLU A 74 4.44 -4.88 9.53
CA GLU A 74 5.85 -5.22 9.72
C GLU A 74 6.80 -4.08 9.34
N GLN A 75 6.47 -3.22 8.37
CA GLN A 75 7.26 -2.01 8.08
C GLN A 75 7.12 -1.01 9.23
N THR A 76 5.88 -0.73 9.67
CA THR A 76 5.61 0.21 10.77
C THR A 76 6.25 -0.20 12.09
N TYR A 77 6.24 -1.51 12.40
CA TYR A 77 6.78 -2.05 13.64
C TYR A 77 8.24 -2.49 13.52
N ARG A 78 8.93 -2.18 12.40
CA ARG A 78 10.32 -2.59 12.12
C ARG A 78 10.57 -4.08 12.39
N ARG A 79 9.68 -4.93 11.88
CA ARG A 79 9.80 -6.39 11.91
C ARG A 79 10.34 -6.90 10.59
N GLU A 80 10.56 -8.22 10.54
CA GLU A 80 11.01 -8.92 9.33
C GLU A 80 10.05 -8.65 8.17
N VAL A 81 10.63 -8.25 7.03
CA VAL A 81 9.90 -7.96 5.80
C VAL A 81 10.06 -9.09 4.79
N GLY A 82 9.14 -9.17 3.84
CA GLY A 82 9.24 -10.12 2.75
C GLY A 82 8.34 -9.75 1.59
N TYR A 83 8.23 -10.63 0.60
CA TYR A 83 7.39 -10.36 -0.58
C TYR A 83 5.92 -10.05 -0.22
N TYR A 84 5.42 -10.59 0.90
CA TYR A 84 4.09 -10.30 1.43
C TYR A 84 3.90 -8.83 1.84
N THR A 85 4.99 -8.12 2.14
CA THR A 85 4.98 -6.70 2.48
C THR A 85 4.51 -5.85 1.30
N ASP A 86 5.00 -6.13 0.09
CA ASP A 86 4.51 -5.45 -1.11
C ASP A 86 3.06 -5.81 -1.44
N VAL A 87 2.66 -7.06 -1.18
CA VAL A 87 1.26 -7.52 -1.38
C VAL A 87 0.30 -6.76 -0.48
N PHE A 88 0.70 -6.43 0.75
CA PHE A 88 -0.08 -5.57 1.63
C PHE A 88 -0.30 -4.18 1.00
N GLY A 89 0.76 -3.55 0.49
CA GLY A 89 0.67 -2.25 -0.19
C GLY A 89 -0.27 -2.27 -1.40
N VAL A 90 -0.25 -3.35 -2.19
CA VAL A 90 -1.23 -3.58 -3.28
C VAL A 90 -2.66 -3.63 -2.74
N GLY A 91 -2.88 -4.34 -1.63
CA GLY A 91 -4.19 -4.42 -0.98
C GLY A 91 -4.72 -3.05 -0.57
N VAL A 92 -3.86 -2.20 0.01
CA VAL A 92 -4.21 -0.81 0.36
C VAL A 92 -4.52 0.01 -0.89
N LEU A 93 -3.67 -0.05 -1.92
CA LEU A 93 -3.87 0.63 -3.20
C LEU A 93 -5.24 0.28 -3.81
N PHE A 94 -5.57 -1.01 -3.87
CA PHE A 94 -6.81 -1.49 -4.46
C PHE A 94 -8.02 -1.10 -3.61
N TYR A 95 -7.92 -1.20 -2.29
CA TYR A 95 -8.96 -0.74 -1.40
C TYR A 95 -9.27 0.74 -1.63
N ARG A 96 -8.25 1.61 -1.65
CA ARG A 96 -8.43 3.05 -1.89
C ARG A 96 -9.11 3.34 -3.22
N LEU A 97 -8.76 2.59 -4.26
CA LEU A 97 -9.37 2.77 -5.58
C LEU A 97 -10.85 2.35 -5.59
N LEU A 98 -11.18 1.24 -4.92
CA LEU A 98 -12.57 0.78 -4.81
C LEU A 98 -13.41 1.68 -3.91
N SER A 99 -12.84 2.17 -2.80
CA SER A 99 -13.52 3.02 -1.81
C SER A 99 -13.65 4.48 -2.24
N GLY A 100 -12.98 4.90 -3.32
CA GLY A 100 -12.98 6.29 -3.78
C GLY A 100 -11.97 7.19 -3.07
N GLY A 101 -10.98 6.61 -2.40
CA GLY A 101 -9.82 7.31 -1.82
C GLY A 101 -9.58 7.00 -0.34
N GLU A 102 -10.50 6.31 0.32
CA GLU A 102 -10.48 6.00 1.76
C GLU A 102 -9.48 4.90 2.09
N LEU A 103 -8.84 5.00 3.26
CA LEU A 103 -7.96 3.96 3.78
C LEU A 103 -8.74 2.77 4.36
N PRO A 104 -8.17 1.56 4.31
CA PRO A 104 -8.75 0.38 4.97
C PRO A 104 -8.59 0.41 6.51
N TYR A 105 -7.80 1.33 7.04
CA TYR A 105 -7.49 1.45 8.47
C TYR A 105 -7.93 2.81 9.02
N GLN A 106 -8.14 2.86 10.33
CA GLN A 106 -8.27 4.14 11.03
C GLN A 106 -6.89 4.74 11.29
N VAL A 107 -6.80 6.07 11.26
CA VAL A 107 -5.62 6.81 11.71
C VAL A 107 -5.87 7.22 13.15
N ILE A 108 -5.07 6.71 14.07
CA ILE A 108 -5.13 7.05 15.48
C ILE A 108 -4.02 8.05 15.83
N GLU A 109 -4.34 8.95 16.75
CA GLU A 109 -3.35 9.86 17.32
C GLU A 109 -2.79 9.20 18.58
N VAL A 110 -1.48 9.15 18.66
CA VAL A 110 -0.73 8.54 19.76
C VAL A 110 0.13 9.63 20.40
N ASP A 111 0.07 9.72 21.71
CA ASP A 111 0.89 10.65 22.48
C ASP A 111 2.34 10.14 22.44
N ASP A 112 3.25 10.92 21.86
CA ASP A 112 4.69 10.64 21.93
C ASP A 112 5.18 11.03 23.33
N GLU A 113 5.18 10.08 24.27
CA GLU A 113 5.66 10.29 25.65
C GLU A 113 7.19 10.39 25.75
N ASP A 114 7.92 10.08 24.68
CA ASP A 114 9.38 9.91 24.67
C ASP A 114 10.19 11.08 24.07
N GLU A 115 9.55 12.12 23.51
CA GLU A 115 10.26 13.31 23.00
C GLU A 115 10.21 14.48 24.00
N GLU A 116 11.36 14.84 24.58
CA GLU A 116 11.58 16.13 25.22
C GLU A 116 11.43 17.27 24.19
N GLY A 117 10.18 17.66 23.93
CA GLY A 117 9.81 18.95 23.35
C GLY A 117 9.51 18.97 21.86
N ASP A 118 8.25 18.74 21.50
CA ASP A 118 7.48 19.67 20.65
C ASP A 118 5.94 19.53 20.76
N GLY A 119 5.44 18.48 21.43
CA GLY A 119 4.00 18.27 21.65
C GLY A 119 3.23 17.81 20.41
N LYS A 120 3.91 17.28 19.39
CA LYS A 120 3.24 16.68 18.23
C LYS A 120 2.74 15.29 18.58
N THR A 121 1.44 15.08 18.39
CA THR A 121 0.83 13.77 18.36
C THR A 121 1.31 13.01 17.12
N LYS A 122 1.80 11.79 17.31
CA LYS A 122 2.14 10.89 16.21
C LYS A 122 0.86 10.28 15.64
N ARG A 123 0.81 10.10 14.32
CA ARG A 123 -0.29 9.41 13.66
C ARG A 123 0.14 7.99 13.33
N GLU A 124 -0.61 7.02 13.82
CA GLU A 124 -0.40 5.59 13.55
C GLU A 124 -1.62 4.98 12.87
N LEU A 125 -1.40 3.87 12.15
CA LEU A 125 -2.45 3.10 11.51
C LEU A 125 -2.92 1.99 12.46
N ASP A 126 -4.24 1.90 12.68
CA ASP A 126 -4.82 0.80 13.44
C ASP A 126 -5.14 -0.38 12.51
N TYR A 127 -4.23 -1.35 12.50
CA TYR A 127 -4.35 -2.58 11.72
C TYR A 127 -5.31 -3.62 12.31
N TYR A 128 -5.81 -3.43 13.54
CA TYR A 128 -6.62 -4.42 14.26
C TYR A 128 -8.11 -4.26 14.05
N ILE A 129 -8.53 -3.15 13.44
CA ILE A 129 -9.91 -2.90 13.05
C ILE A 129 -10.11 -3.39 11.63
N ALA A 130 -11.07 -4.30 11.43
CA ALA A 130 -11.43 -4.77 10.10
C ALA A 130 -11.88 -3.60 9.20
N PRO A 131 -11.40 -3.53 7.95
CA PRO A 131 -11.80 -2.48 7.02
C PRO A 131 -13.31 -2.51 6.77
N VAL A 132 -13.90 -1.33 6.67
CA VAL A 132 -15.28 -1.19 6.19
C VAL A 132 -15.33 -1.65 4.72
N HIS A 133 -16.41 -2.29 4.29
CA HIS A 133 -16.49 -2.71 2.89
C HIS A 133 -16.42 -1.49 1.95
N PRO A 134 -15.62 -1.48 0.85
CA PRO A 134 -15.45 -0.32 -0.03
C PRO A 134 -16.76 0.27 -0.56
N SER A 135 -17.79 -0.56 -0.76
CA SER A 135 -19.10 -0.13 -1.25
C SER A 135 -19.86 0.77 -0.29
N VAL A 136 -19.49 0.79 0.99
CA VAL A 136 -20.05 1.73 1.97
C VAL A 136 -19.57 3.15 1.65
N HIS A 137 -18.31 3.30 1.25
CA HIS A 137 -17.72 4.59 0.86
C HIS A 137 -18.06 4.98 -0.58
N ASN A 138 -18.03 4.02 -1.50
CA ASN A 138 -18.32 4.22 -2.91
C ASN A 138 -19.43 3.28 -3.38
N PRO A 139 -20.69 3.73 -3.44
CA PRO A 139 -21.83 2.90 -3.85
C PRO A 139 -21.74 2.31 -5.28
N LYS A 140 -20.79 2.79 -6.09
CA LYS A 140 -20.52 2.28 -7.44
C LYS A 140 -19.52 1.12 -7.45
N SER A 141 -18.82 0.86 -6.33
CA SER A 141 -17.94 -0.30 -6.24
C SER A 141 -18.77 -1.60 -6.28
N PRO A 142 -18.18 -2.73 -6.69
CA PRO A 142 -18.81 -4.03 -6.55
C PRO A 142 -19.29 -4.26 -5.11
N LYS A 143 -20.48 -4.86 -4.96
CA LYS A 143 -21.10 -5.14 -3.64
C LYS A 143 -20.70 -6.48 -3.02
N THR A 144 -20.02 -7.31 -3.80
CA THR A 144 -19.49 -8.61 -3.39
C THR A 144 -18.03 -8.66 -3.78
N TRP A 145 -17.18 -9.15 -2.90
CA TRP A 145 -15.84 -9.61 -3.27
C TRP A 145 -16.01 -10.76 -4.25
N VAL A 146 -15.70 -10.55 -5.53
CA VAL A 146 -15.53 -11.66 -6.47
C VAL A 146 -14.08 -12.07 -6.31
N MET A 147 -13.83 -13.12 -5.52
CA MET A 147 -12.60 -13.92 -5.61
C MET A 147 -12.86 -15.09 -6.54
#